data_AF-G0MUF9-F1
#
_entry.id   AF-G0MUF9-F1
#
_cell.length_a   1.000
_cell.length_b   1.000
_cell.length_c   1.000
_cell.angle_alpha   90.00
_cell.angle_beta   90.00
_cell.angle_gamma   90.00
#
_symmetry.space_group_name_H-M   'P 1'
#
loop_
_entity.id
_entity.type
_entity.pdbx_description
1 polymer ?
#
loop_
_entity_poly.entity_id
_entity_poly.type
_entity_poly.pdbx_seq_one_letter_code
_entity_poly.pdbx_strand_id
1 'polypeptide(L)'
;MSKNSAFFPLFYIFFQRFFADRCETRGLFTAGVQKFLIFQQIFFVLTSNPRLQLELLDAALQRIYSNSIDEVVFKDNAEELLLDPWLCFGLRYLLSMDTDDAPNFDGESCEPECRFKGLITPQNISTFPTCSRVCAYLIFTDDTEVTEDQLTVALKNMKILIGGLMIFGVPFTHTKFLEPLEEIECDDVGISIVNNAELTDLGMINLKSIDCPGFRFSGNELLTGMSMPSLKKMTYNESVLIETLIVSALPKFCLNPNEARAFAGVRYPSFVQVLVPFCEPKYNEKLCKTPAEGCVELFGKVYIGPDFNMNLMKNIEAIHGNLIINGTSLTNFDDFENLQCLVSLEFTRTTLRIENNLSLMNPWFPKVQKIYSNGKEEIVFNKNAPELLLDPSLCYDYQLLSSEMKEDVPKFNGETCGKTTDGTSGFT
;
A
#
# COMPACT_ATOMS: atom_id res chain seq x y z
N MET A 1 15.76 59.87 30.06
CA MET A 1 14.93 58.65 30.21
C MET A 1 14.66 58.09 28.81
N SER A 2 14.78 56.78 28.65
CA SER A 2 14.89 55.98 27.41
C SER A 2 13.70 56.12 26.45
N LYS A 3 13.75 55.80 25.13
CA LYS A 3 14.31 54.61 24.45
C LYS A 3 14.72 54.88 22.97
N ASN A 4 15.72 54.09 22.57
CA ASN A 4 16.26 53.70 21.25
C ASN A 4 15.19 53.19 20.25
N SER A 5 15.21 53.58 18.95
CA SER A 5 15.75 52.88 17.73
C SER A 5 15.10 51.51 17.40
N ALA A 6 14.83 51.05 16.16
CA ALA A 6 15.51 51.20 14.87
C ALA A 6 14.71 50.59 13.69
N PHE A 7 15.00 51.07 12.47
CA PHE A 7 15.23 50.37 11.18
C PHE A 7 14.29 49.26 10.62
N PHE A 8 13.81 49.50 9.39
CA PHE A 8 13.41 48.49 8.39
C PHE A 8 14.64 47.74 7.83
N PRO A 9 14.44 46.49 7.36
CA PRO A 9 14.78 46.22 5.96
C PRO A 9 13.77 45.34 5.21
N LEU A 10 13.62 45.64 3.91
CA LEU A 10 13.08 44.73 2.88
C LEU A 10 13.95 43.48 2.75
N PHE A 11 13.36 42.32 2.46
CA PHE A 11 14.06 41.22 1.79
C PHE A 11 13.23 40.64 0.63
N TYR A 12 13.85 40.67 -0.54
CA TYR A 12 13.54 39.89 -1.75
C TYR A 12 13.87 38.42 -1.51
N ILE A 13 13.06 37.49 -2.03
CA ILE A 13 13.44 36.07 -2.15
C ILE A 13 13.35 35.65 -3.62
N PHE A 14 14.47 35.12 -4.13
CA PHE A 14 14.65 34.53 -5.45
C PHE A 14 14.11 33.09 -5.47
N PHE A 15 13.42 32.71 -6.55
CA PHE A 15 13.03 31.32 -6.84
C PHE A 15 14.06 30.63 -7.75
N GLN A 16 14.45 29.39 -7.42
CA GLN A 16 15.06 28.45 -8.37
C GLN A 16 14.63 27.00 -8.09
N ARG A 17 14.48 26.22 -9.16
CA ARG A 17 13.66 25.00 -9.35
C ARG A 17 14.56 23.79 -9.65
N PHE A 18 14.21 22.59 -9.14
CA PHE A 18 14.51 21.23 -9.67
C PHE A 18 13.61 20.25 -8.87
N PHE A 19 12.68 19.42 -9.39
CA PHE A 19 12.62 18.57 -10.60
C PHE A 19 11.46 18.91 -11.58
N ALA A 20 11.70 18.66 -12.87
CA ALA A 20 10.71 18.26 -13.90
C ALA A 20 11.12 16.83 -14.34
N ASP A 21 10.23 15.85 -14.48
CA ASP A 21 9.32 15.70 -15.63
C ASP A 21 7.89 15.25 -15.26
N ARG A 22 6.91 16.13 -15.52
CA ARG A 22 6.00 15.96 -16.66
C ARG A 22 6.02 17.27 -17.45
N CYS A 23 6.34 17.16 -18.75
CA CYS A 23 6.41 18.22 -19.78
C CYS A 23 7.61 19.18 -19.67
N GLU A 24 8.66 19.03 -20.50
CA GLU A 24 8.82 19.74 -21.79
C GLU A 24 10.18 19.51 -22.49
N THR A 25 10.19 19.76 -23.80
CA THR A 25 11.37 19.87 -24.67
C THR A 25 12.43 20.89 -24.22
N ARG A 26 13.70 20.44 -24.25
CA ARG A 26 14.98 21.16 -24.45
C ARG A 26 15.39 22.33 -23.53
N GLY A 27 16.49 22.13 -22.80
CA GLY A 27 17.40 23.18 -22.33
C GLY A 27 18.37 22.70 -21.23
N LEU A 28 19.66 23.05 -21.33
CA LEU A 28 20.77 22.50 -20.53
C LEU A 28 21.04 23.18 -19.16
N PHE A 29 21.75 22.42 -18.28
CA PHE A 29 22.75 22.78 -17.24
C PHE A 29 22.37 23.01 -15.73
N THR A 30 22.80 22.02 -14.92
CA THR A 30 23.54 22.00 -13.60
C THR A 30 23.05 22.62 -12.26
N ALA A 31 22.91 21.72 -11.26
CA ALA A 31 23.44 21.69 -9.87
C ALA A 31 22.86 22.51 -8.67
N GLY A 32 22.38 21.78 -7.62
CA GLY A 32 22.81 21.94 -6.20
C GLY A 32 21.89 22.52 -5.10
N VAL A 33 21.79 21.78 -3.97
CA VAL A 33 21.53 22.16 -2.54
C VAL A 33 20.10 22.05 -1.94
N GLN A 34 19.92 21.15 -0.95
CA GLN A 34 18.79 21.10 0.02
C GLN A 34 19.02 22.12 1.17
N LYS A 35 17.98 22.84 1.61
CA LYS A 35 18.04 23.77 2.77
C LYS A 35 17.00 23.39 3.83
N PHE A 36 17.41 23.41 5.10
CA PHE A 36 16.56 23.27 6.29
C PHE A 36 16.28 24.65 6.90
N LEU A 37 15.08 24.84 7.46
CA LEU A 37 14.71 26.02 8.25
C LEU A 37 14.35 25.57 9.68
N ILE A 38 15.13 26.03 10.66
CA ILE A 38 14.86 25.86 12.10
C ILE A 38 14.60 27.27 12.64
N PHE A 39 13.42 27.52 13.23
CA PHE A 39 13.15 28.74 13.97
C PHE A 39 12.76 28.39 15.41
N GLN A 40 13.47 28.97 16.37
CA GLN A 40 13.03 29.00 17.76
C GLN A 40 12.10 30.19 17.96
N GLN A 41 10.88 29.89 18.43
CA GLN A 41 9.79 30.80 18.82
C GLN A 41 9.24 31.67 17.68
N ILE A 42 8.09 31.28 17.08
CA ILE A 42 7.01 32.17 16.58
C ILE A 42 5.78 31.35 16.08
N PHE A 43 4.59 31.92 16.34
CA PHE A 43 3.27 31.63 15.79
C PHE A 43 3.19 31.85 14.27
N PHE A 44 2.55 30.94 13.51
CA PHE A 44 2.09 31.29 12.15
C PHE A 44 0.77 32.09 12.26
N VAL A 45 0.76 33.31 11.69
CA VAL A 45 -0.47 34.05 11.40
C VAL A 45 -0.41 34.46 9.93
N LEU A 46 -1.02 33.65 9.06
CA LEU A 46 -1.28 34.02 7.67
C LEU A 46 -2.52 34.91 7.66
N THR A 47 -2.35 36.24 7.71
CA THR A 47 -3.49 37.16 7.63
C THR A 47 -3.71 37.66 6.22
N SER A 48 -4.94 37.46 5.73
CA SER A 48 -5.53 38.00 4.49
C SER A 48 -4.73 37.82 3.20
N ASN A 49 -5.13 36.82 2.41
CA ASN A 49 -5.03 36.93 0.96
C ASN A 49 -6.30 36.35 0.32
N PRO A 50 -7.23 37.18 -0.20
CA PRO A 50 -8.42 36.71 -0.90
C PRO A 50 -8.11 35.99 -2.24
N ARG A 51 -6.81 35.86 -2.59
CA ARG A 51 -6.29 35.02 -3.67
C ARG A 51 -5.52 33.80 -3.17
N LEU A 52 -5.54 33.46 -1.87
CA LEU A 52 -4.94 32.24 -1.33
C LEU A 52 -5.73 30.97 -1.70
N GLN A 53 -6.36 30.93 -2.87
CA GLN A 53 -6.72 29.68 -3.51
C GLN A 53 -5.51 29.27 -4.35
N LEU A 54 -4.96 28.09 -4.05
CA LEU A 54 -3.98 27.32 -4.84
C LEU A 54 -2.47 27.59 -4.73
N GLU A 55 -1.94 28.59 -4.01
CA GLU A 55 -0.46 28.77 -3.96
C GLU A 55 0.29 27.91 -2.92
N LEU A 56 -0.41 27.38 -1.89
CA LEU A 56 0.22 26.50 -0.88
C LEU A 56 0.57 25.10 -1.41
N LEU A 57 -0.12 24.64 -2.46
CA LEU A 57 0.15 23.35 -3.10
C LEU A 57 1.25 23.41 -4.17
N ASP A 58 1.58 24.59 -4.69
CA ASP A 58 2.57 24.77 -5.77
C ASP A 58 3.93 25.34 -5.30
N ALA A 59 4.05 25.80 -4.05
CA ALA A 59 5.28 26.43 -3.56
C ALA A 59 5.93 25.69 -2.39
N ALA A 60 6.92 24.83 -2.73
CA ALA A 60 8.20 24.60 -2.04
C ALA A 60 8.28 24.54 -0.49
N LEU A 61 7.19 24.23 0.22
CA LEU A 61 7.24 23.96 1.66
C LEU A 61 7.26 22.44 1.90
N GLN A 62 8.45 21.89 2.16
CA GLN A 62 8.63 20.44 2.23
C GLN A 62 8.43 19.85 3.63
N ARG A 63 8.56 20.64 4.70
CA ARG A 63 8.34 20.25 6.11
C ARG A 63 8.37 21.47 7.03
N ILE A 64 7.53 21.47 8.06
CA ILE A 64 7.60 22.41 9.19
C ILE A 64 7.95 21.60 10.44
N TYR A 65 8.98 22.01 11.18
CA TYR A 65 9.32 21.44 12.49
C TYR A 65 8.89 22.43 13.58
N SER A 66 8.00 22.00 14.47
CA SER A 66 7.68 22.72 15.71
C SER A 66 8.12 21.88 16.90
N ASN A 67 8.90 22.47 17.80
CA ASN A 67 9.19 21.90 19.13
C ASN A 67 8.20 22.45 20.19
N SER A 68 7.11 23.08 19.75
CA SER A 68 6.04 23.54 20.64
C SER A 68 4.94 22.51 20.75
N ILE A 69 4.36 22.41 21.95
CA ILE A 69 3.13 21.68 22.28
C ILE A 69 1.86 22.45 21.89
N ASP A 70 2.00 23.63 21.26
CA ASP A 70 0.86 24.47 20.87
C ASP A 70 0.32 24.10 19.48
N GLU A 71 -1.01 24.10 19.34
CA GLU A 71 -1.74 23.88 18.08
C GLU A 71 -1.26 24.83 16.97
N VAL A 72 -1.13 24.30 15.75
CA VAL A 72 -0.93 25.13 14.56
C VAL A 72 -2.25 25.82 14.23
N VAL A 73 -2.30 27.14 14.37
CA VAL A 73 -3.51 27.95 14.17
C VAL A 73 -3.42 28.77 12.88
N PHE A 74 -4.32 28.48 11.94
CA PHE A 74 -4.63 29.30 10.78
C PHE A 74 -5.69 30.33 11.22
N LYS A 75 -5.52 31.63 10.91
CA LYS A 75 -6.47 32.70 11.29
C LYS A 75 -6.92 33.52 10.08
N ASP A 76 -8.18 33.95 10.09
CA ASP A 76 -8.83 34.74 9.05
C ASP A 76 -8.87 34.06 7.66
N ASN A 77 -9.27 32.79 7.63
CA ASN A 77 -9.34 31.94 6.43
C ASN A 77 -10.77 31.83 5.87
N ALA A 78 -10.91 31.34 4.63
CA ALA A 78 -12.23 31.06 4.07
C ALA A 78 -12.84 29.83 4.76
N GLU A 79 -14.12 29.91 5.17
CA GLU A 79 -14.88 28.80 5.80
C GLU A 79 -14.85 27.52 4.95
N GLU A 80 -14.73 27.66 3.63
CA GLU A 80 -14.61 26.57 2.65
C GLU A 80 -13.37 25.67 2.89
N LEU A 81 -12.33 26.18 3.56
CA LEU A 81 -11.11 25.43 3.89
C LEU A 81 -11.32 24.48 5.09
N LEU A 82 -12.27 24.77 5.97
CA LEU A 82 -12.69 23.89 7.08
C LEU A 82 -13.47 22.67 6.58
N LEU A 83 -14.14 22.83 5.43
CA LEU A 83 -15.01 21.83 4.82
C LEU A 83 -14.26 20.94 3.81
N ASP A 84 -12.94 21.09 3.70
CA ASP A 84 -12.08 20.26 2.84
C ASP A 84 -11.23 19.30 3.69
N PRO A 85 -11.67 18.04 3.86
CA PRO A 85 -10.92 17.02 4.58
C PRO A 85 -9.51 16.77 4.03
N TRP A 86 -9.29 16.99 2.72
CA TRP A 86 -7.96 16.82 2.11
C TRP A 86 -7.00 17.93 2.52
N LEU A 87 -7.50 19.15 2.70
CA LEU A 87 -6.69 20.25 3.19
C LEU A 87 -6.28 20.00 4.64
N CYS A 88 -7.21 19.53 5.48
CA CYS A 88 -6.90 19.24 6.87
C CYS A 88 -5.88 18.11 7.02
N PHE A 89 -6.11 16.99 6.33
CA PHE A 89 -5.20 15.84 6.38
C PHE A 89 -3.84 16.18 5.75
N GLY A 90 -3.84 16.88 4.60
CA GLY A 90 -2.62 17.35 3.95
C GLY A 90 -1.79 18.25 4.85
N LEU A 91 -2.43 19.15 5.60
CA LEU A 91 -1.72 20.00 6.56
C LEU A 91 -1.24 19.23 7.79
N ARG A 92 -2.06 18.34 8.36
CA ARG A 92 -1.63 17.44 9.44
C ARG A 92 -0.37 16.64 9.03
N TYR A 93 -0.39 16.09 7.83
CA TYR A 93 0.73 15.36 7.23
C TYR A 93 1.97 16.25 7.03
N LEU A 94 1.81 17.41 6.41
CA LEU A 94 2.91 18.37 6.18
C LEU A 94 3.53 18.89 7.47
N LEU A 95 2.73 19.00 8.53
CA LEU A 95 3.12 19.51 9.84
C LEU A 95 3.64 18.40 10.77
N SER A 96 3.55 17.12 10.36
CA SER A 96 3.92 15.96 11.19
C SER A 96 3.25 16.01 12.57
N MET A 97 1.98 16.41 12.59
CA MET A 97 1.17 16.48 13.82
C MET A 97 0.78 15.07 14.27
N ASP A 98 0.69 14.87 15.58
CA ASP A 98 0.34 13.59 16.17
C ASP A 98 -1.12 13.20 15.86
N THR A 99 -1.38 11.89 15.87
CA THR A 99 -2.59 11.22 16.38
C THR A 99 -3.80 12.10 16.72
N ASP A 100 -3.59 12.81 17.81
CA ASP A 100 -4.59 13.53 18.58
C ASP A 100 -4.70 15.01 18.20
N ASP A 101 -3.73 15.53 17.46
CA ASP A 101 -3.63 16.94 17.09
C ASP A 101 -4.21 17.19 15.70
N ALA A 102 -4.88 18.32 15.54
CA ALA A 102 -5.34 18.77 14.24
C ALA A 102 -5.06 20.25 14.05
N PRO A 103 -4.77 20.68 12.81
CA PRO A 103 -4.65 22.09 12.51
C PRO A 103 -5.97 22.78 12.85
N ASN A 104 -5.86 23.92 13.52
CA ASN A 104 -6.98 24.74 13.93
C ASN A 104 -7.13 25.88 12.91
N PHE A 105 -8.30 26.04 12.30
CA PHE A 105 -8.60 27.16 11.41
C PHE A 105 -9.65 28.06 12.06
N ASP A 106 -9.27 29.31 12.28
CA ASP A 106 -10.11 30.39 12.80
C ASP A 106 -10.73 30.09 14.18
N GLY A 107 -10.10 29.20 14.95
CA GLY A 107 -10.58 28.75 16.26
C GLY A 107 -11.30 27.40 16.22
N GLU A 108 -11.55 26.84 15.04
CA GLU A 108 -12.21 25.56 14.83
C GLU A 108 -11.21 24.47 14.40
N SER A 109 -11.28 23.31 15.04
CA SER A 109 -10.54 22.12 14.59
C SER A 109 -11.21 21.54 13.34
N CYS A 110 -10.48 20.85 12.46
CA CYS A 110 -11.11 20.18 11.33
C CYS A 110 -12.14 19.14 11.80
N GLU A 111 -13.39 19.34 11.39
CA GLU A 111 -14.59 18.49 11.58
C GLU A 111 -14.62 17.71 12.91
N PRO A 112 -14.75 18.37 14.09
CA PRO A 112 -14.93 17.67 15.37
C PRO A 112 -16.15 16.73 15.35
N GLU A 113 -17.18 17.04 14.55
CA GLU A 113 -18.41 16.28 14.42
C GLU A 113 -18.25 14.94 13.68
N CYS A 114 -17.18 14.78 12.88
CA CYS A 114 -16.86 13.54 12.18
C CYS A 114 -15.81 12.69 12.91
N ARG A 115 -15.52 13.02 14.17
CA ARG A 115 -14.63 12.26 15.04
C ARG A 115 -15.43 11.43 16.03
N PHE A 116 -14.97 10.21 16.25
CA PHE A 116 -15.46 9.37 17.34
C PHE A 116 -14.29 8.91 18.20
N LYS A 117 -14.36 9.21 19.51
CA LYS A 117 -13.33 8.83 20.48
C LYS A 117 -13.88 7.78 21.45
N GLY A 118 -13.06 6.77 21.74
CA GLY A 118 -13.37 5.70 22.68
C GLY A 118 -14.10 4.51 22.04
N LEU A 119 -14.52 3.57 22.89
CA LEU A 119 -15.24 2.37 22.46
C LEU A 119 -16.70 2.71 22.17
N ILE A 120 -17.31 2.02 21.20
CA ILE A 120 -18.75 2.13 20.96
C ILE A 120 -19.49 1.34 22.04
N THR A 121 -20.33 2.03 22.81
CA THR A 121 -21.15 1.46 23.88
C THR A 121 -22.63 1.82 23.66
N PRO A 122 -23.57 1.15 24.34
CA PRO A 122 -24.99 1.50 24.25
C PRO A 122 -25.29 2.97 24.60
N GLN A 123 -24.47 3.61 25.44
CA GLN A 123 -24.67 4.99 25.87
C GLN A 123 -24.20 6.02 24.84
N ASN A 124 -23.16 5.71 24.06
CA ASN A 124 -22.56 6.65 23.11
C ASN A 124 -22.82 6.31 21.63
N ILE A 125 -23.37 5.14 21.30
CA ILE A 125 -23.61 4.74 19.91
C ILE A 125 -24.51 5.73 19.15
N SER A 126 -25.44 6.39 19.85
CA SER A 126 -26.30 7.43 19.28
C SER A 126 -25.55 8.72 18.90
N THR A 127 -24.33 8.91 19.41
CA THR A 127 -23.45 10.04 19.09
C THR A 127 -22.42 9.68 18.01
N PHE A 128 -22.47 8.48 17.44
CA PHE A 128 -21.58 8.11 16.35
C PHE A 128 -21.84 9.04 15.14
N PRO A 129 -20.79 9.58 14.48
CA PRO A 129 -20.95 10.54 13.40
C PRO A 129 -21.79 10.01 12.24
N THR A 130 -22.59 10.89 11.64
CA THR A 130 -23.37 10.57 10.43
C THR A 130 -22.59 10.82 9.14
N CYS A 131 -21.31 11.15 9.25
CA CYS A 131 -20.44 11.55 8.16
C CYS A 131 -20.09 10.39 7.22
N SER A 132 -19.73 10.74 5.99
CA SER A 132 -19.23 9.76 5.01
C SER A 132 -17.77 9.37 5.27
N ARG A 133 -16.98 10.26 5.84
CA ARG A 133 -15.58 10.06 6.23
C ARG A 133 -15.52 10.27 7.75
N VAL A 134 -14.98 9.32 8.48
CA VAL A 134 -14.99 9.32 9.95
C VAL A 134 -13.59 9.06 10.47
N CYS A 135 -13.15 9.87 11.42
CA CYS A 135 -11.90 9.69 12.15
C CYS A 135 -12.19 8.92 13.44
N ALA A 136 -11.77 7.66 13.50
CA ALA A 136 -11.99 6.80 14.66
C ALA A 136 -11.02 5.61 14.70
N TYR A 137 -10.76 5.13 15.90
CA TYR A 137 -10.20 3.79 16.11
C TYR A 137 -11.35 2.86 16.52
N LEU A 138 -11.81 2.04 15.58
CA LEU A 138 -12.91 1.11 15.82
C LEU A 138 -12.37 -0.16 16.47
N ILE A 139 -12.79 -0.41 17.70
CA ILE A 139 -12.36 -1.56 18.49
C ILE A 139 -13.59 -2.32 18.93
N PHE A 140 -13.68 -3.57 18.49
CA PHE A 140 -14.72 -4.51 18.86
C PHE A 140 -14.08 -5.72 19.53
N THR A 141 -14.44 -5.98 20.77
CA THR A 141 -13.97 -7.12 21.57
C THR A 141 -15.13 -8.01 22.05
N ASP A 142 -14.82 -9.07 22.79
CA ASP A 142 -15.77 -9.90 23.53
C ASP A 142 -16.61 -9.10 24.56
N ASP A 143 -16.09 -7.96 25.02
CA ASP A 143 -16.79 -7.02 25.92
C ASP A 143 -17.74 -6.05 25.18
N THR A 144 -17.90 -6.17 23.86
CA THR A 144 -18.77 -5.27 23.08
C THR A 144 -20.24 -5.53 23.41
N GLU A 145 -20.90 -4.58 24.05
CA GLU A 145 -22.31 -4.69 24.47
C GLU A 145 -23.33 -4.24 23.40
N VAL A 146 -22.86 -3.70 22.27
CA VAL A 146 -23.72 -3.27 21.16
C VAL A 146 -23.92 -4.38 20.13
N THR A 147 -25.12 -4.48 19.57
CA THR A 147 -25.47 -5.53 18.59
C THR A 147 -25.04 -5.16 17.18
N GLU A 148 -24.92 -6.16 16.30
CA GLU A 148 -24.64 -5.97 14.86
C GLU A 148 -25.68 -5.03 14.20
N ASP A 149 -26.96 -5.12 14.58
CA ASP A 149 -28.03 -4.24 14.07
C ASP A 149 -27.84 -2.79 14.51
N GLN A 150 -27.47 -2.56 15.78
CA GLN A 150 -27.21 -1.22 16.28
C GLN A 150 -26.01 -0.60 15.57
N LEU A 151 -24.93 -1.37 15.38
CA LEU A 151 -23.76 -0.96 14.62
C LEU A 151 -24.11 -0.68 13.16
N THR A 152 -24.95 -1.52 12.54
CA THR A 152 -25.40 -1.31 11.15
C THR A 152 -26.10 0.03 11.00
N VAL A 153 -26.94 0.42 11.96
CA VAL A 153 -27.61 1.72 11.95
C VAL A 153 -26.64 2.88 12.17
N ALA A 154 -25.70 2.73 13.11
CA ALA A 154 -24.75 3.78 13.49
C ALA A 154 -23.71 4.04 12.37
N LEU A 155 -23.16 2.98 11.78
CA LEU A 155 -22.05 3.06 10.82
C LEU A 155 -22.53 3.15 9.35
N LYS A 156 -23.84 3.16 9.09
CA LYS A 156 -24.43 3.09 7.73
C LYS A 156 -23.91 4.12 6.71
N ASN A 157 -23.48 5.28 7.18
CA ASN A 157 -23.00 6.36 6.30
C ASN A 157 -21.49 6.34 6.11
N MET A 158 -20.74 5.64 6.98
CA MET A 158 -19.28 5.66 6.99
C MET A 158 -18.72 4.86 5.81
N LYS A 159 -18.20 5.59 4.83
CA LYS A 159 -17.54 5.03 3.64
C LYS A 159 -16.03 5.06 3.74
N ILE A 160 -15.48 5.99 4.51
CA ILE A 160 -14.03 6.09 4.70
C ILE A 160 -13.74 6.15 6.20
N LEU A 161 -12.89 5.24 6.67
CA LEU A 161 -12.38 5.24 8.03
C LEU A 161 -10.94 5.76 8.02
N ILE A 162 -10.68 6.82 8.77
CA ILE A 162 -9.32 7.25 9.11
C ILE A 162 -9.04 6.83 10.55
N GLY A 163 -7.99 6.03 10.79
CA GLY A 163 -7.57 5.59 12.10
C GLY A 163 -7.18 4.12 12.15
N GLY A 164 -8.02 3.25 12.69
CA GLY A 164 -7.70 1.82 12.80
C GLY A 164 -8.92 0.94 13.05
N LEU A 165 -8.76 -0.36 12.79
CA LEU A 165 -9.82 -1.34 12.96
C LEU A 165 -9.29 -2.58 13.69
N MET A 166 -9.89 -2.89 14.84
CA MET A 166 -9.63 -4.09 15.63
C MET A 166 -10.94 -4.84 15.87
N ILE A 167 -10.97 -6.12 15.49
CA ILE A 167 -12.08 -7.06 15.72
C ILE A 167 -11.49 -8.30 16.37
N PHE A 168 -11.70 -8.46 17.67
CA PHE A 168 -11.03 -9.47 18.48
C PHE A 168 -11.98 -10.24 19.39
N GLY A 169 -12.08 -11.56 19.24
CA GLY A 169 -12.90 -12.37 20.15
C GLY A 169 -14.39 -12.04 20.14
N VAL A 170 -14.91 -11.33 19.14
CA VAL A 170 -16.29 -10.86 19.15
C VAL A 170 -17.27 -12.04 19.07
N PRO A 171 -18.45 -11.93 19.70
CA PRO A 171 -19.52 -12.93 19.57
C PRO A 171 -20.33 -12.79 18.27
N PHE A 172 -19.91 -11.89 17.37
CA PHE A 172 -20.60 -11.60 16.11
C PHE A 172 -20.49 -12.76 15.14
N THR A 173 -21.56 -12.96 14.37
CA THR A 173 -21.56 -13.93 13.26
C THR A 173 -21.12 -13.28 11.95
N HIS A 174 -21.25 -11.95 11.86
CA HIS A 174 -20.86 -11.17 10.69
C HIS A 174 -20.46 -9.72 11.02
N THR A 175 -19.57 -9.13 10.22
CA THR A 175 -19.22 -7.69 10.35
C THR A 175 -19.87 -6.82 9.27
N LYS A 176 -21.09 -7.18 8.84
CA LYS A 176 -21.85 -6.48 7.79
C LYS A 176 -22.18 -5.02 8.10
N PHE A 177 -22.10 -4.60 9.37
CA PHE A 177 -22.14 -3.19 9.73
C PHE A 177 -20.99 -2.36 9.10
N LEU A 178 -19.94 -3.01 8.60
CA LEU A 178 -18.86 -2.41 7.80
C LEU A 178 -19.08 -2.52 6.28
N GLU A 179 -20.21 -3.05 5.80
CA GLU A 179 -20.51 -3.15 4.37
C GLU A 179 -20.37 -1.81 3.62
N PRO A 180 -20.80 -0.64 4.16
CA PRO A 180 -20.66 0.64 3.46
C PRO A 180 -19.22 1.12 3.27
N LEU A 181 -18.27 0.54 4.02
CA LEU A 181 -16.88 0.96 4.04
C LEU A 181 -16.22 0.70 2.68
N GLU A 182 -15.73 1.76 2.06
CA GLU A 182 -15.05 1.74 0.77
C GLU A 182 -13.53 1.87 0.94
N GLU A 183 -13.05 2.59 1.95
CA GLU A 183 -11.62 2.86 2.16
C GLU A 183 -11.25 2.87 3.66
N ILE A 184 -10.06 2.38 3.99
CA ILE A 184 -9.46 2.51 5.33
C ILE A 184 -8.09 3.13 5.17
N GLU A 185 -7.86 4.24 5.86
CA GLU A 185 -6.58 4.92 5.97
C GLU A 185 -6.16 4.83 7.43
N CYS A 186 -4.99 4.29 7.70
CA CYS A 186 -4.47 4.20 9.04
C CYS A 186 -3.30 5.17 9.23
N ASP A 187 -3.21 5.73 10.44
CA ASP A 187 -1.99 6.40 10.87
C ASP A 187 -0.96 5.31 11.23
N ASP A 188 -0.71 5.05 12.51
CA ASP A 188 0.29 4.10 13.01
C ASP A 188 -0.27 2.69 13.35
N VAL A 189 -1.58 2.57 13.55
CA VAL A 189 -2.24 1.32 13.94
C VAL A 189 -2.84 0.62 12.73
N GLY A 190 -2.36 -0.59 12.41
CA GLY A 190 -2.93 -1.41 11.33
C GLY A 190 -4.30 -2.03 11.63
N ILE A 191 -4.76 -2.91 10.74
CA ILE A 191 -6.01 -3.65 10.89
C ILE A 191 -5.72 -5.00 11.56
N SER A 192 -6.55 -5.39 12.54
CA SER A 192 -6.50 -6.70 13.20
C SER A 192 -7.87 -7.35 13.28
N ILE A 193 -8.02 -8.53 12.67
CA ILE A 193 -9.25 -9.35 12.72
C ILE A 193 -8.85 -10.73 13.23
N VAL A 194 -8.93 -10.92 14.55
CA VAL A 194 -8.26 -12.03 15.24
C VAL A 194 -9.18 -12.76 16.23
N ASN A 195 -9.11 -14.09 16.26
CA ASN A 195 -9.76 -14.94 17.27
C ASN A 195 -11.29 -14.83 17.34
N ASN A 196 -11.98 -14.56 16.23
CA ASN A 196 -13.44 -14.46 16.21
C ASN A 196 -14.05 -15.83 15.86
N ALA A 197 -14.40 -16.61 16.89
CA ALA A 197 -14.80 -18.01 16.75
C ALA A 197 -16.13 -18.19 15.99
N GLU A 198 -17.09 -17.29 16.18
CA GLU A 198 -18.44 -17.37 15.60
C GLU A 198 -18.54 -16.66 14.23
N LEU A 199 -17.49 -15.96 13.81
CA LEU A 199 -17.51 -15.11 12.62
C LEU A 199 -17.50 -15.98 11.36
N THR A 200 -18.52 -15.82 10.52
CA THR A 200 -18.72 -16.59 9.28
C THR A 200 -18.61 -15.75 8.01
N ASP A 201 -18.70 -14.42 8.14
CA ASP A 201 -18.63 -13.49 7.02
C ASP A 201 -18.14 -12.10 7.47
N LEU A 202 -17.10 -11.55 6.83
CA LEU A 202 -16.69 -10.18 7.11
C LEU A 202 -17.60 -9.13 6.46
N GLY A 203 -18.27 -9.46 5.34
CA GLY A 203 -19.23 -8.57 4.69
C GLY A 203 -18.68 -7.21 4.19
N MET A 204 -17.36 -7.01 4.14
CA MET A 204 -16.72 -5.76 3.67
C MET A 204 -16.67 -5.71 2.13
N ILE A 205 -17.81 -5.90 1.49
CA ILE A 205 -17.91 -6.12 0.04
C ILE A 205 -17.59 -4.88 -0.80
N ASN A 206 -17.72 -3.69 -0.22
CA ASN A 206 -17.45 -2.41 -0.91
C ASN A 206 -16.02 -1.90 -0.67
N LEU A 207 -15.23 -2.55 0.18
CA LEU A 207 -13.87 -2.11 0.51
C LEU A 207 -12.96 -2.24 -0.72
N LYS A 208 -12.41 -1.10 -1.17
CA LYS A 208 -11.60 -0.96 -2.40
C LYS A 208 -10.12 -0.79 -2.09
N SER A 209 -9.77 -0.10 -1.01
CA SER A 209 -8.38 0.15 -0.63
C SER A 209 -8.16 0.16 0.87
N ILE A 210 -6.99 -0.32 1.25
CA ILE A 210 -6.44 -0.26 2.59
C ILE A 210 -5.10 0.50 2.48
N ASP A 211 -4.95 1.59 3.22
CA ASP A 211 -3.72 2.36 3.33
C ASP A 211 -3.24 2.30 4.79
N CYS A 212 -2.58 1.21 5.18
CA CYS A 212 -2.29 0.90 6.58
C CYS A 212 -0.93 0.20 6.79
N PRO A 213 -0.23 0.44 7.91
CA PRO A 213 1.08 -0.16 8.17
C PRO A 213 1.04 -1.67 8.35
N GLY A 214 -0.12 -2.22 8.70
CA GLY A 214 -0.28 -3.64 9.03
C GLY A 214 -1.68 -4.18 8.72
N PHE A 215 -1.75 -5.44 8.33
CA PHE A 215 -2.99 -6.23 8.26
C PHE A 215 -2.76 -7.60 8.90
N ARG A 216 -3.50 -7.91 9.97
CA ARG A 216 -3.41 -9.18 10.69
C ARG A 216 -4.75 -9.90 10.71
N PHE A 217 -4.75 -11.14 10.24
CA PHE A 217 -5.91 -12.01 10.18
C PHE A 217 -5.54 -13.41 10.69
N SER A 218 -6.13 -13.85 11.79
CA SER A 218 -5.88 -15.20 12.35
C SER A 218 -6.95 -15.68 13.33
N GLY A 219 -7.14 -16.99 13.47
CA GLY A 219 -8.02 -17.54 14.52
C GLY A 219 -9.53 -17.34 14.28
N ASN A 220 -9.95 -17.14 13.02
CA ASN A 220 -11.37 -17.03 12.65
C ASN A 220 -11.84 -18.36 12.04
N GLU A 221 -12.21 -19.32 12.87
CA GLU A 221 -12.34 -20.75 12.49
C GLU A 221 -13.49 -21.08 11.54
N LEU A 222 -14.56 -20.27 11.54
CA LEU A 222 -15.75 -20.50 10.73
C LEU A 222 -15.77 -19.69 9.43
N LEU A 223 -14.85 -18.73 9.25
CA LEU A 223 -14.70 -18.01 7.98
C LEU A 223 -14.22 -18.97 6.88
N THR A 224 -14.83 -18.84 5.70
CA THR A 224 -14.43 -19.61 4.51
C THR A 224 -13.74 -18.75 3.44
N GLY A 225 -13.81 -17.43 3.59
CA GLY A 225 -13.11 -16.45 2.75
C GLY A 225 -13.10 -15.07 3.40
N MET A 226 -12.40 -14.11 2.77
CA MET A 226 -12.22 -12.77 3.33
C MET A 226 -13.43 -11.85 3.13
N SER A 227 -14.28 -12.13 2.15
CA SER A 227 -15.44 -11.29 1.79
C SER A 227 -15.07 -9.83 1.44
N MET A 228 -13.96 -9.64 0.72
CA MET A 228 -13.50 -8.33 0.20
C MET A 228 -13.31 -8.35 -1.33
N PRO A 229 -14.34 -8.73 -2.11
CA PRO A 229 -14.22 -8.92 -3.56
C PRO A 229 -13.82 -7.65 -4.34
N SER A 230 -14.10 -6.47 -3.79
CA SER A 230 -13.80 -5.17 -4.40
C SER A 230 -12.40 -4.64 -4.09
N LEU A 231 -11.65 -5.33 -3.21
CA LEU A 231 -10.34 -4.87 -2.75
C LEU A 231 -9.33 -4.91 -3.91
N LYS A 232 -8.73 -3.77 -4.21
CA LYS A 232 -7.79 -3.59 -5.32
C LYS A 232 -6.35 -3.53 -4.85
N LYS A 233 -6.10 -2.91 -3.71
CA LYS A 233 -4.74 -2.69 -3.19
C LYS A 233 -4.72 -2.53 -1.68
N MET A 234 -3.63 -3.03 -1.10
CA MET A 234 -3.13 -2.58 0.20
C MET A 234 -1.86 -1.76 -0.07
N THR A 235 -1.70 -0.64 0.63
CA THR A 235 -0.52 0.20 0.55
C THR A 235 -0.25 0.84 1.90
N TYR A 236 0.91 1.49 2.01
CA TYR A 236 1.23 2.40 3.10
C TYR A 236 2.49 3.17 2.76
N ASN A 237 2.41 4.49 2.69
CA ASN A 237 3.53 5.34 2.27
C ASN A 237 4.28 5.99 3.42
N GLU A 238 3.76 5.94 4.65
CA GLU A 238 4.38 6.66 5.78
C GLU A 238 5.41 5.84 6.56
N SER A 239 5.31 4.50 6.58
CA SER A 239 6.32 3.62 7.16
C SER A 239 7.27 3.08 6.10
N VAL A 240 8.48 2.72 6.52
CA VAL A 240 9.41 1.96 5.70
C VAL A 240 8.86 0.56 5.38
N LEU A 241 8.27 -0.10 6.38
CA LEU A 241 7.84 -1.51 6.33
C LEU A 241 6.31 -1.65 6.38
N ILE A 242 5.76 -2.54 5.54
CA ILE A 242 4.35 -2.96 5.56
C ILE A 242 4.26 -4.41 6.04
N GLU A 243 3.45 -4.69 7.05
CA GLU A 243 3.20 -6.05 7.57
C GLU A 243 1.87 -6.61 7.05
N THR A 244 1.86 -7.82 6.50
CA THR A 244 0.63 -8.52 6.13
C THR A 244 0.73 -9.96 6.58
N LEU A 245 -0.11 -10.34 7.55
CA LEU A 245 -0.17 -11.68 8.12
C LEU A 245 -1.59 -12.23 7.99
N ILE A 246 -1.78 -13.20 7.12
CA ILE A 246 -3.04 -13.91 6.93
C ILE A 246 -2.81 -15.39 7.19
N VAL A 247 -3.34 -15.88 8.30
CA VAL A 247 -3.19 -17.28 8.73
C VAL A 247 -4.56 -17.82 9.08
N SER A 248 -4.94 -18.96 8.53
CA SER A 248 -6.21 -19.61 8.87
C SER A 248 -6.07 -21.13 8.87
N ALA A 249 -7.02 -21.80 9.52
CA ALA A 249 -7.08 -23.25 9.55
C ALA A 249 -7.40 -23.79 8.13
N LEU A 250 -6.42 -24.47 7.54
CA LEU A 250 -6.59 -25.17 6.26
C LEU A 250 -7.54 -26.38 6.42
N PRO A 251 -8.33 -26.75 5.41
CA PRO A 251 -8.48 -26.12 4.09
C PRO A 251 -9.77 -25.28 3.96
N LYS A 252 -10.47 -24.95 5.05
CA LYS A 252 -11.82 -24.35 4.98
C LYS A 252 -11.81 -22.92 4.47
N PHE A 253 -10.78 -22.16 4.83
CA PHE A 253 -10.58 -20.79 4.40
C PHE A 253 -9.72 -20.74 3.15
N CYS A 254 -10.13 -19.93 2.17
CA CYS A 254 -9.35 -19.64 0.97
C CYS A 254 -9.41 -18.15 0.63
N LEU A 255 -8.45 -17.69 -0.17
CA LEU A 255 -8.37 -16.30 -0.61
C LEU A 255 -8.65 -16.21 -2.11
N ASN A 256 -9.49 -15.27 -2.54
CA ASN A 256 -9.72 -15.08 -3.97
C ASN A 256 -8.48 -14.43 -4.63
N PRO A 257 -8.28 -14.63 -5.95
CA PRO A 257 -7.15 -14.04 -6.67
C PRO A 257 -6.99 -12.52 -6.51
N ASN A 258 -8.09 -11.76 -6.49
CA ASN A 258 -8.05 -10.30 -6.29
C ASN A 258 -7.56 -9.92 -4.89
N GLU A 259 -8.12 -10.56 -3.86
CA GLU A 259 -7.76 -10.33 -2.46
C GLU A 259 -6.28 -10.71 -2.23
N ALA A 260 -5.85 -11.86 -2.75
CA ALA A 260 -4.46 -12.30 -2.69
C ALA A 260 -3.51 -11.29 -3.33
N ARG A 261 -3.84 -10.76 -4.52
CA ARG A 261 -3.03 -9.68 -5.14
C ARG A 261 -2.99 -8.42 -4.29
N ALA A 262 -4.10 -8.01 -3.69
CA ALA A 262 -4.12 -6.80 -2.88
C ALA A 262 -3.20 -6.92 -1.65
N PHE A 263 -3.25 -8.06 -0.95
CA PHE A 263 -2.46 -8.32 0.26
C PHE A 263 -1.01 -8.71 -0.03
N ALA A 264 -0.77 -9.51 -1.07
CA ALA A 264 0.57 -9.93 -1.48
C ALA A 264 1.31 -8.88 -2.32
N GLY A 265 0.56 -7.95 -2.92
CA GLY A 265 1.04 -6.91 -3.83
C GLY A 265 1.62 -5.66 -3.17
N VAL A 266 1.80 -5.67 -1.85
CA VAL A 266 2.39 -4.54 -1.12
C VAL A 266 3.82 -4.27 -1.58
N ARG A 267 4.25 -3.00 -1.54
CA ARG A 267 5.60 -2.62 -2.00
C ARG A 267 6.70 -3.16 -1.09
N TYR A 268 7.90 -3.29 -1.64
CA TYR A 268 9.11 -3.51 -0.85
C TYR A 268 9.50 -2.22 -0.06
N PRO A 269 10.13 -2.34 1.12
CA PRO A 269 10.25 -3.55 1.92
C PRO A 269 8.93 -3.87 2.62
N SER A 270 8.57 -5.15 2.65
CA SER A 270 7.38 -5.66 3.32
C SER A 270 7.69 -6.96 4.07
N PHE A 271 6.82 -7.33 4.99
CA PHE A 271 6.76 -8.67 5.57
C PHE A 271 5.39 -9.23 5.23
N VAL A 272 5.34 -10.30 4.43
CA VAL A 272 4.07 -10.79 3.86
C VAL A 272 4.01 -12.29 4.01
N GLN A 273 3.06 -12.75 4.83
CA GLN A 273 2.77 -14.15 5.05
C GLN A 273 1.28 -14.43 4.83
N VAL A 274 0.95 -14.98 3.68
CA VAL A 274 -0.41 -15.40 3.32
C VAL A 274 -0.49 -16.92 3.35
N LEU A 275 -0.66 -17.51 4.53
CA LEU A 275 -0.57 -18.97 4.77
C LEU A 275 -1.91 -19.68 4.53
N VAL A 276 -2.57 -19.37 3.41
CA VAL A 276 -3.88 -19.91 3.01
C VAL A 276 -3.86 -20.26 1.51
N PRO A 277 -4.73 -21.15 1.00
CA PRO A 277 -4.78 -21.49 -0.41
C PRO A 277 -5.62 -20.47 -1.18
N PHE A 278 -5.49 -20.47 -2.50
CA PHE A 278 -6.46 -19.78 -3.34
C PHE A 278 -7.83 -20.47 -3.28
N CYS A 279 -8.89 -19.69 -3.38
CA CYS A 279 -10.21 -20.22 -3.71
C CYS A 279 -10.21 -20.72 -5.15
N GLU A 280 -10.89 -21.84 -5.41
CA GLU A 280 -11.10 -22.30 -6.78
C GLU A 280 -11.90 -21.24 -7.56
N PRO A 281 -11.31 -20.62 -8.60
CA PRO A 281 -11.95 -19.52 -9.27
C PRO A 281 -13.05 -20.01 -10.21
N LYS A 282 -14.03 -19.14 -10.44
CA LYS A 282 -14.96 -19.29 -11.56
C LYS A 282 -14.32 -18.70 -12.81
N TYR A 283 -13.81 -19.58 -13.67
CA TYR A 283 -13.22 -19.17 -14.95
C TYR A 283 -14.23 -18.43 -15.82
N ASN A 284 -13.72 -17.48 -16.59
CA ASN A 284 -14.48 -16.69 -17.54
C ASN A 284 -13.57 -16.31 -18.72
N GLU A 285 -14.05 -15.48 -19.64
CA GLU A 285 -13.29 -15.07 -20.83
C GLU A 285 -11.97 -14.36 -20.50
N LYS A 286 -11.85 -13.73 -19.32
CA LYS A 286 -10.66 -13.01 -18.87
C LYS A 286 -9.76 -13.84 -17.97
N LEU A 287 -10.33 -14.66 -17.07
CA LEU A 287 -9.60 -15.50 -16.13
C LEU A 287 -9.52 -16.94 -16.65
N CYS A 288 -8.34 -17.34 -17.10
CA CYS A 288 -8.10 -18.57 -17.83
C CYS A 288 -7.16 -19.54 -17.08
N LYS A 289 -7.27 -20.83 -17.39
CA LYS A 289 -6.33 -21.84 -16.87
C LYS A 289 -5.06 -21.96 -17.73
N THR A 290 -5.19 -21.71 -19.02
CA THR A 290 -4.11 -21.76 -20.00
C THR A 290 -4.16 -20.51 -20.87
N PRO A 291 -3.01 -20.00 -21.34
CA PRO A 291 -2.98 -18.87 -22.27
C PRO A 291 -3.87 -19.13 -23.50
N ALA A 292 -4.76 -18.18 -23.80
CA ALA A 292 -5.63 -18.19 -24.96
C ALA A 292 -5.99 -16.75 -25.35
N GLU A 293 -6.53 -16.57 -26.55
CA GLU A 293 -7.00 -15.27 -27.02
C GLU A 293 -8.12 -14.72 -26.10
N GLY A 294 -8.04 -13.44 -25.74
CA GLY A 294 -8.98 -12.79 -24.82
C GLY A 294 -8.64 -12.92 -23.32
N CYS A 295 -7.74 -13.85 -22.94
CA CYS A 295 -7.32 -13.98 -21.56
C CYS A 295 -6.53 -12.74 -21.09
N VAL A 296 -6.78 -12.35 -19.85
CA VAL A 296 -6.11 -11.24 -19.14
C VAL A 296 -5.41 -11.75 -17.89
N GLU A 297 -5.95 -12.77 -17.25
CA GLU A 297 -5.38 -13.38 -16.05
C GLU A 297 -5.27 -14.89 -16.20
N LEU A 298 -4.22 -15.47 -15.64
CA LEU A 298 -4.01 -16.91 -15.61
C LEU A 298 -4.07 -17.44 -14.18
N PHE A 299 -4.73 -18.57 -13.98
CA PHE A 299 -4.78 -19.27 -12.70
C PHE A 299 -4.12 -20.63 -12.80
N GLY A 300 -3.17 -20.90 -11.90
CA GLY A 300 -2.41 -22.13 -11.81
C GLY A 300 -1.03 -22.07 -12.46
N LYS A 301 -0.58 -23.20 -12.99
CA LYS A 301 0.77 -23.37 -13.51
C LYS A 301 0.83 -23.05 -15.01
N VAL A 302 1.64 -22.06 -15.37
CA VAL A 302 1.91 -21.63 -16.74
C VAL A 302 3.28 -22.13 -17.18
N TYR A 303 3.36 -22.75 -18.35
CA TYR A 303 4.60 -23.27 -18.94
C TYR A 303 4.80 -22.70 -20.34
N ILE A 304 5.93 -22.02 -20.54
CA ILE A 304 6.40 -21.47 -21.81
C ILE A 304 7.60 -22.31 -22.24
N GLY A 305 7.41 -23.11 -23.29
CA GLY A 305 8.43 -23.98 -23.88
C GLY A 305 8.96 -23.48 -25.22
N PRO A 306 9.84 -24.23 -25.89
CA PRO A 306 10.47 -23.84 -27.16
C PRO A 306 9.48 -23.46 -28.26
N ASP A 307 8.36 -24.18 -28.36
CA ASP A 307 7.35 -24.01 -29.42
C ASP A 307 6.14 -23.17 -28.97
N PHE A 308 6.24 -22.46 -27.84
CA PHE A 308 5.12 -21.70 -27.29
C PHE A 308 4.85 -20.43 -28.13
N ASN A 309 3.58 -20.18 -28.46
CA ASN A 309 3.17 -18.97 -29.18
C ASN A 309 3.11 -17.76 -28.24
N MET A 310 4.17 -16.96 -28.21
CA MET A 310 4.31 -15.80 -27.32
C MET A 310 3.23 -14.72 -27.50
N ASN A 311 2.54 -14.67 -28.64
CA ASN A 311 1.43 -13.72 -28.83
C ASN A 311 0.30 -13.92 -27.80
N LEU A 312 0.16 -15.13 -27.24
CA LEU A 312 -0.82 -15.43 -26.20
C LEU A 312 -0.49 -14.80 -24.84
N MET A 313 0.75 -14.34 -24.63
CA MET A 313 1.18 -13.70 -23.37
C MET A 313 1.04 -12.18 -23.38
N LYS A 314 0.89 -11.55 -24.56
CA LYS A 314 0.89 -10.09 -24.70
C LYS A 314 -0.16 -9.39 -23.86
N ASN A 315 -1.35 -9.98 -23.72
CA ASN A 315 -2.47 -9.40 -22.98
C ASN A 315 -2.57 -9.86 -21.52
N ILE A 316 -1.68 -10.77 -21.08
CA ILE A 316 -1.74 -11.32 -19.73
C ILE A 316 -1.18 -10.28 -18.76
N GLU A 317 -2.01 -9.86 -17.80
CA GLU A 317 -1.69 -8.88 -16.75
C GLU A 317 -1.26 -9.54 -15.44
N ALA A 318 -1.79 -10.72 -15.12
CA ALA A 318 -1.49 -11.41 -13.87
C ALA A 318 -1.45 -12.93 -13.99
N ILE A 319 -0.59 -13.55 -13.18
CA ILE A 319 -0.53 -15.00 -13.01
C ILE A 319 -0.71 -15.33 -11.53
N HIS A 320 -1.82 -16.00 -11.22
CA HIS A 320 -2.15 -16.53 -9.89
C HIS A 320 -1.67 -17.97 -9.79
N GLY A 321 -0.35 -18.12 -9.59
CA GLY A 321 0.32 -19.41 -9.54
C GLY A 321 1.77 -19.30 -9.97
N ASN A 322 2.24 -20.28 -10.74
CA ASN A 322 3.66 -20.39 -11.13
C ASN A 322 3.84 -20.12 -12.62
N LEU A 323 4.91 -19.42 -12.99
CA LEU A 323 5.39 -19.27 -14.35
C LEU A 323 6.72 -20.01 -14.52
N ILE A 324 6.76 -20.90 -15.52
CA ILE A 324 7.97 -21.62 -15.92
C ILE A 324 8.29 -21.30 -17.38
N ILE A 325 9.45 -20.72 -17.63
CA ILE A 325 9.98 -20.45 -18.99
C ILE A 325 11.19 -21.37 -19.19
N ASN A 326 11.06 -22.38 -20.06
CA ASN A 326 12.05 -23.44 -20.15
C ASN A 326 12.45 -23.77 -21.59
N GLY A 327 13.76 -23.71 -21.89
CA GLY A 327 14.31 -24.17 -23.16
C GLY A 327 13.92 -23.33 -24.37
N THR A 328 13.49 -22.08 -24.16
CA THR A 328 13.06 -21.18 -25.23
C THR A 328 14.25 -20.58 -25.97
N SER A 329 13.98 -20.08 -27.18
CA SER A 329 14.91 -19.26 -27.97
C SER A 329 14.78 -17.76 -27.68
N LEU A 330 14.06 -17.38 -26.62
CA LEU A 330 13.85 -15.99 -26.25
C LEU A 330 15.19 -15.31 -25.92
N THR A 331 15.39 -14.14 -26.51
CA THR A 331 16.53 -13.26 -26.17
C THR A 331 16.18 -12.27 -25.08
N ASN A 332 14.88 -11.98 -24.90
CA ASN A 332 14.33 -11.10 -23.88
C ASN A 332 12.89 -11.48 -23.49
N PHE A 333 12.27 -10.71 -22.59
CA PHE A 333 10.88 -10.90 -22.15
C PHE A 333 9.92 -9.79 -22.61
N ASP A 334 10.21 -9.14 -23.74
CA ASP A 334 9.36 -8.05 -24.26
C ASP A 334 7.95 -8.52 -24.63
N ASP A 335 7.78 -9.79 -24.99
CA ASP A 335 6.46 -10.40 -25.29
C ASP A 335 5.52 -10.50 -24.08
N PHE A 336 6.02 -10.30 -22.85
CA PHE A 336 5.22 -10.18 -21.63
C PHE A 336 4.79 -8.72 -21.40
N GLU A 337 4.27 -8.07 -22.45
CA GLU A 337 4.05 -6.62 -22.55
C GLU A 337 3.22 -6.03 -21.40
N ASN A 338 2.23 -6.79 -20.90
CA ASN A 338 1.28 -6.33 -19.90
C ASN A 338 1.38 -7.04 -18.55
N LEU A 339 2.30 -8.01 -18.39
CA LEU A 339 2.39 -8.78 -17.16
C LEU A 339 2.88 -7.88 -16.02
N GLN A 340 2.04 -7.73 -15.00
CA GLN A 340 2.26 -6.82 -13.86
C GLN A 340 2.61 -7.57 -12.58
N CYS A 341 2.02 -8.74 -12.36
CA CYS A 341 2.25 -9.48 -11.11
C CYS A 341 2.17 -11.00 -11.27
N LEU A 342 2.92 -11.67 -10.40
CA LEU A 342 2.89 -13.12 -10.21
C LEU A 342 2.66 -13.39 -8.73
N VAL A 343 1.58 -14.07 -8.37
CA VAL A 343 1.24 -14.38 -6.97
C VAL A 343 1.01 -15.87 -6.83
N SER A 344 1.88 -16.54 -6.07
CA SER A 344 1.71 -17.93 -5.69
C SER A 344 1.55 -18.06 -4.17
N LEU A 345 0.48 -18.70 -3.73
CA LEU A 345 0.28 -19.05 -2.33
C LEU A 345 0.79 -20.47 -2.00
N GLU A 346 1.39 -21.19 -2.96
CA GLU A 346 1.96 -22.52 -2.73
C GLU A 346 3.34 -22.46 -2.05
N PHE A 347 3.55 -23.28 -1.02
CA PHE A 347 4.85 -23.39 -0.31
C PHE A 347 5.87 -24.26 -1.02
N THR A 348 5.42 -25.19 -1.86
CA THR A 348 6.26 -26.27 -2.41
C THR A 348 6.86 -25.94 -3.76
N ARG A 349 6.49 -24.80 -4.36
CA ARG A 349 6.86 -24.44 -5.72
C ARG A 349 7.33 -23.00 -5.82
N THR A 350 8.37 -22.83 -6.61
CA THR A 350 8.86 -21.52 -7.05
C THR A 350 7.83 -20.81 -7.91
N THR A 351 7.60 -19.52 -7.63
CA THR A 351 6.66 -18.69 -8.40
C THR A 351 7.19 -18.44 -9.81
N LEU A 352 8.45 -18.04 -9.96
CA LEU A 352 9.07 -17.78 -11.26
C LEU A 352 10.30 -18.67 -11.48
N ARG A 353 10.23 -19.56 -12.46
CA ARG A 353 11.36 -20.40 -12.91
C ARG A 353 11.72 -20.09 -14.35
N ILE A 354 12.97 -19.73 -14.58
CA ILE A 354 13.50 -19.48 -15.92
C ILE A 354 14.68 -20.43 -16.10
N GLU A 355 14.56 -21.40 -17.01
CA GLU A 355 15.49 -22.53 -17.08
C GLU A 355 15.94 -22.86 -18.50
N ASN A 356 17.20 -23.22 -18.68
CA ASN A 356 17.73 -23.72 -19.95
C ASN A 356 17.54 -22.78 -21.16
N ASN A 357 17.41 -21.46 -20.96
CA ASN A 357 17.28 -20.48 -22.03
C ASN A 357 18.66 -19.90 -22.37
N LEU A 358 19.39 -20.58 -23.26
CA LEU A 358 20.78 -20.25 -23.59
C LEU A 358 20.94 -18.99 -24.44
N SER A 359 19.87 -18.51 -25.07
CA SER A 359 19.85 -17.28 -25.87
C SER A 359 19.37 -16.05 -25.10
N LEU A 360 18.95 -16.22 -23.84
CA LEU A 360 18.37 -15.15 -23.02
C LEU A 360 19.45 -14.18 -22.56
N MET A 361 19.44 -12.96 -23.12
CA MET A 361 20.42 -11.92 -22.81
C MET A 361 19.86 -10.85 -21.88
N ASN A 362 18.56 -10.54 -22.00
CA ASN A 362 17.88 -9.55 -21.16
C ASN A 362 16.65 -10.17 -20.49
N PRO A 363 16.75 -10.62 -19.22
CA PRO A 363 15.65 -11.26 -18.54
C PRO A 363 14.71 -10.26 -17.83
N TRP A 364 14.67 -8.98 -18.22
CA TRP A 364 13.78 -8.00 -17.59
C TRP A 364 12.35 -8.08 -18.13
N PHE A 365 11.36 -8.12 -17.22
CA PHE A 365 9.94 -8.00 -17.59
C PHE A 365 9.54 -6.51 -17.65
N PRO A 366 8.89 -6.03 -18.73
CA PRO A 366 8.63 -4.60 -18.91
C PRO A 366 7.78 -3.93 -17.82
N LYS A 367 6.79 -4.64 -17.26
CA LYS A 367 5.79 -4.06 -16.33
C LYS A 367 5.63 -4.82 -15.02
N VAL A 368 6.42 -5.86 -14.76
CA VAL A 368 6.27 -6.62 -13.51
C VAL A 368 6.70 -5.73 -12.35
N GLN A 369 5.77 -5.54 -11.41
CA GLN A 369 5.97 -4.76 -10.20
C GLN A 369 6.10 -5.66 -8.97
N LYS A 370 5.57 -6.89 -9.05
CA LYS A 370 5.58 -7.82 -7.93
C LYS A 370 5.65 -9.27 -8.35
N ILE A 371 6.49 -10.02 -7.64
CA ILE A 371 6.49 -11.47 -7.58
C ILE A 371 6.31 -11.84 -6.10
N TYR A 372 5.30 -12.65 -5.80
CA TYR A 372 5.01 -13.15 -4.46
C TYR A 372 5.06 -14.68 -4.42
N SER A 373 5.67 -15.23 -3.37
CA SER A 373 5.67 -16.64 -3.04
C SER A 373 5.71 -16.91 -1.55
N ASN A 374 4.87 -17.85 -1.11
CA ASN A 374 5.08 -18.59 0.14
C ASN A 374 6.26 -19.58 0.06
N GLY A 375 6.70 -19.91 -1.15
CA GLY A 375 7.84 -20.80 -1.38
C GLY A 375 9.16 -20.20 -0.90
N LYS A 376 10.08 -21.08 -0.49
CA LYS A 376 11.45 -20.71 -0.10
C LYS A 376 12.24 -20.12 -1.27
N GLU A 377 12.13 -20.73 -2.44
CA GLU A 377 12.79 -20.28 -3.67
C GLU A 377 11.74 -19.62 -4.54
N GLU A 378 11.57 -18.31 -4.43
CA GLU A 378 10.51 -17.55 -5.11
C GLU A 378 10.84 -17.26 -6.59
N ILE A 379 12.09 -16.91 -6.86
CA ILE A 379 12.62 -16.54 -8.18
C ILE A 379 13.89 -17.34 -8.44
N VAL A 380 13.89 -18.16 -9.49
CA VAL A 380 15.02 -19.02 -9.84
C VAL A 380 15.31 -18.95 -11.33
N PHE A 381 16.56 -18.61 -11.64
CA PHE A 381 17.18 -18.75 -12.95
C PHE A 381 18.16 -19.92 -12.89
N ASN A 382 18.06 -20.88 -13.81
CA ASN A 382 18.92 -22.05 -13.79
C ASN A 382 19.35 -22.50 -15.19
N LYS A 383 20.65 -22.67 -15.42
CA LYS A 383 21.23 -23.08 -16.71
C LYS A 383 20.82 -22.16 -17.88
N ASN A 384 20.63 -20.86 -17.61
CA ASN A 384 20.46 -19.87 -18.68
C ASN A 384 21.83 -19.36 -19.15
N ALA A 385 21.83 -18.44 -20.12
CA ALA A 385 23.04 -17.81 -20.65
C ALA A 385 23.98 -17.34 -19.51
N PRO A 386 25.29 -17.70 -19.53
CA PRO A 386 26.24 -17.32 -18.48
C PRO A 386 26.44 -15.80 -18.39
N GLU A 387 26.13 -15.06 -19.46
CA GLU A 387 26.22 -13.61 -19.53
C GLU A 387 25.30 -12.91 -18.51
N LEU A 388 24.23 -13.57 -18.05
CA LEU A 388 23.35 -13.04 -17.00
C LEU A 388 24.08 -12.82 -15.66
N LEU A 389 25.19 -13.51 -15.42
CA LEU A 389 26.02 -13.35 -14.22
C LEU A 389 27.02 -12.18 -14.32
N LEU A 390 27.13 -11.54 -15.49
CA LEU A 390 28.03 -10.41 -15.70
C LEU A 390 27.46 -9.08 -15.19
N ASP A 391 26.15 -9.03 -14.95
CA ASP A 391 25.45 -7.86 -14.43
C ASP A 391 24.81 -8.15 -13.07
N PRO A 392 25.50 -7.83 -11.96
CA PRO A 392 24.96 -8.02 -10.62
C PRO A 392 23.72 -7.18 -10.32
N SER A 393 23.50 -6.06 -11.04
CA SER A 393 22.34 -5.19 -10.79
C SER A 393 21.03 -5.93 -11.03
N LEU A 394 21.03 -6.84 -12.01
CA LEU A 394 19.91 -7.71 -12.32
C LEU A 394 19.42 -8.51 -11.10
N CYS A 395 20.33 -8.99 -10.26
CA CYS A 395 19.99 -9.75 -9.06
C CYS A 395 19.21 -8.88 -8.06
N TYR A 396 19.71 -7.66 -7.81
CA TYR A 396 19.08 -6.72 -6.89
C TYR A 396 17.75 -6.19 -7.42
N ASP A 397 17.65 -5.93 -8.72
CA ASP A 397 16.39 -5.48 -9.33
C ASP A 397 15.29 -6.54 -9.16
N TYR A 398 15.62 -7.82 -9.35
CA TYR A 398 14.69 -8.91 -9.06
C TYR A 398 14.41 -9.11 -7.57
N GLN A 399 15.36 -8.80 -6.68
CA GLN A 399 15.14 -8.82 -5.24
C GLN A 399 14.09 -7.77 -4.83
N LEU A 400 14.08 -6.60 -5.47
CA LEU A 400 13.08 -5.55 -5.23
C LEU A 400 11.67 -5.92 -5.70
N LEU A 401 11.54 -6.88 -6.64
CA LEU A 401 10.24 -7.43 -7.06
C LEU A 401 9.65 -8.41 -6.04
N SER A 402 10.48 -8.97 -5.13
CA SER A 402 10.04 -9.86 -4.06
C SER A 402 9.34 -9.09 -2.93
N SER A 403 8.78 -9.85 -2.00
CA SER A 403 8.03 -9.33 -0.85
C SER A 403 8.91 -9.12 0.36
N GLU A 404 9.95 -9.92 0.51
CA GLU A 404 10.76 -9.96 1.72
C GLU A 404 12.25 -9.93 1.35
N MET A 405 13.09 -9.42 2.25
CA MET A 405 14.54 -9.61 2.19
C MET A 405 14.89 -11.07 2.49
N LYS A 406 14.63 -11.97 1.55
CA LYS A 406 15.11 -13.35 1.61
C LYS A 406 16.55 -13.33 1.10
N GLU A 407 17.51 -13.68 1.96
CA GLU A 407 18.95 -13.64 1.64
C GLU A 407 19.31 -14.44 0.38
N ASP A 408 18.56 -15.50 0.09
CA ASP A 408 18.79 -16.41 -1.04
C ASP A 408 17.83 -16.20 -2.24
N VAL A 409 17.15 -15.06 -2.33
CA VAL A 409 16.24 -14.75 -3.45
C VAL A 409 16.61 -13.40 -4.06
N PRO A 410 16.73 -13.32 -5.40
CA PRO A 410 16.66 -14.39 -6.40
C PRO A 410 17.92 -15.29 -6.45
N LYS A 411 17.80 -16.48 -7.06
CA LYS A 411 18.95 -17.33 -7.42
C LYS A 411 19.23 -17.27 -8.92
N PHE A 412 20.46 -16.99 -9.31
CA PHE A 412 20.90 -16.98 -10.71
C PHE A 412 21.97 -18.04 -10.96
N ASN A 413 21.61 -19.07 -11.74
CA ASN A 413 22.49 -20.18 -12.11
C ASN A 413 23.20 -20.86 -10.91
N GLY A 414 22.59 -20.81 -9.72
CA GLY A 414 23.13 -21.35 -8.48
C GLY A 414 23.72 -20.31 -7.52
N GLU A 415 23.98 -19.09 -8.01
CA GLU A 415 24.54 -17.97 -7.24
C GLU A 415 23.43 -17.10 -6.63
N THR A 416 23.71 -16.43 -5.51
CA THR A 416 22.80 -15.46 -4.87
C THR A 416 23.31 -14.02 -5.00
N CYS A 417 22.49 -13.03 -4.64
CA CYS A 417 22.93 -11.65 -4.60
C CYS A 417 23.81 -11.43 -3.36
N GLY A 418 25.06 -11.04 -3.55
CA GLY A 418 25.99 -10.87 -2.43
C GLY A 418 26.96 -9.72 -2.62
N LYS A 419 27.63 -9.32 -1.53
CA LYS A 419 28.77 -8.43 -1.63
C LYS A 419 30.01 -9.29 -1.82
N THR A 420 30.75 -9.05 -2.89
CA THR A 420 32.10 -9.60 -3.07
C THR A 420 33.00 -9.20 -1.89
N THR A 421 34.11 -9.92 -1.71
CA THR A 421 35.09 -9.69 -0.63
C THR A 421 35.69 -8.28 -0.62
N ASP A 422 35.59 -7.54 -1.73
CA ASP A 422 36.07 -6.15 -1.87
C ASP A 422 34.94 -5.10 -1.64
N GLY A 423 33.77 -5.53 -1.16
CA GLY A 423 32.65 -4.65 -0.80
C GLY A 423 31.77 -4.21 -1.98
N THR A 424 32.11 -4.57 -3.22
CA THR A 424 31.28 -4.34 -4.41
C THR A 424 30.14 -5.36 -4.52
N SER A 425 28.99 -4.93 -5.03
CA SER A 425 27.85 -5.78 -5.38
C SER A 425 28.24 -6.84 -6.43
N GLY A 426 27.91 -8.10 -6.21
CA GLY A 426 28.24 -9.22 -7.08
C GLY A 426 27.33 -10.43 -6.89
N PHE A 427 27.61 -11.49 -7.63
CA PHE A 427 27.06 -12.82 -7.36
C PHE A 427 28.00 -13.57 -6.39
N THR A 428 27.43 -14.38 -5.49
CA THR A 428 28.17 -15.12 -4.46
C THR A 428 27.76 -16.57 -4.34
#